data_AF-A0A7W2NUQ5-F1
#
_entry.id   AF-A0A7W2NUQ5-F1
#
_cell.length_a   1.000
_cell.length_b   1.000
_cell.length_c   1.000
_cell.angle_alpha   90.00
_cell.angle_beta   90.00
_cell.angle_gamma   90.00
#
_symmetry.space_group_name_H-M   'P 1'
#
loop_
_entity.id
_entity.type
_entity.pdbx_description
1 polymer ?
#
loop_
_entity_poly.entity_id
_entity_poly.type
_entity_poly.pdbx_seq_one_letter_code
_entity_poly.pdbx_strand_id
1 'polypeptide(L)'
;MLSHEYRTSLNAIIGFAEIAWREKNDTNAIDYLSKINHSSNILLNIVIDVLDISKMQAGELNLENRSFNPAIETISVIEMLNEKALKKSILINENLSSNLKNGWLVMTLGLKNIDKLTQ
;
A
#
# COMPACT_ATOMS: atom_id res chain seq x y z
N MET A 1 4.66 13.34 12.93
CA MET A 1 5.17 12.28 12.05
C MET A 1 4.40 12.27 10.72
N LEU A 2 3.09 12.01 10.71
CA LEU A 2 2.24 12.06 9.48
C LEU A 2 2.38 13.38 8.68
N SER A 3 2.18 14.55 9.30
CA SER A 3 2.38 15.86 8.63
C SER A 3 3.78 16.07 8.05
N HIS A 4 4.79 15.44 8.66
CA HIS A 4 6.18 15.53 8.21
C HIS A 4 6.41 14.65 6.96
N GLU A 5 5.78 13.49 6.91
CA GLU A 5 5.82 12.58 5.76
C GLU A 5 5.01 13.13 4.58
N TYR A 6 3.85 13.76 4.83
CA TYR A 6 3.10 14.52 3.82
C TYR A 6 3.96 15.60 3.17
N ARG A 7 4.63 16.43 3.98
CA ARG A 7 5.49 17.50 3.48
C ARG A 7 6.71 16.96 2.73
N THR A 8 7.33 15.88 3.21
CA THR A 8 8.52 15.30 2.57
C THR A 8 8.20 14.70 1.21
N SER A 9 7.11 13.93 1.11
CA SER A 9 6.68 13.31 -0.16
C SER A 9 6.20 14.36 -1.17
N LEU A 10 5.43 15.36 -0.73
CA LEU A 10 5.02 16.47 -1.59
C LEU A 10 6.20 17.31 -2.09
N ASN A 11 7.14 17.66 -1.22
CA ASN A 11 8.32 18.43 -1.60
C ASN A 11 9.21 17.66 -2.59
N ALA A 12 9.30 16.34 -2.45
CA ALA A 12 9.99 15.50 -3.42
C ALA A 12 9.30 15.53 -4.80
N ILE A 13 7.96 15.42 -4.86
CA ILE A 13 7.18 15.54 -6.10
C ILE A 13 7.45 16.87 -6.80
N ILE A 14 7.30 17.99 -6.07
CA ILE A 14 7.48 19.33 -6.62
C ILE A 14 8.93 19.51 -7.09
N GLY A 15 9.90 19.15 -6.26
CA GLY A 15 11.32 19.30 -6.60
C GLY A 15 11.73 18.48 -7.82
N PHE A 16 11.31 17.21 -7.92
CA PHE A 16 11.61 16.40 -9.09
C PHE A 16 10.85 16.87 -10.34
N ALA A 17 9.63 17.39 -10.21
CA ALA A 17 8.90 17.98 -11.32
C ALA A 17 9.63 19.22 -11.88
N GLU A 18 10.12 20.10 -11.02
CA GLU A 18 10.91 21.27 -11.43
C GLU A 18 12.24 20.90 -12.08
N ILE A 19 12.89 19.83 -11.62
CA ILE A 19 14.14 19.35 -12.23
C ILE A 19 13.83 18.70 -13.60
N ALA A 20 12.83 17.82 -13.66
CA ALA A 20 12.40 17.16 -14.91
C ALA A 20 12.00 18.18 -15.99
N TRP A 21 11.28 19.24 -15.61
CA TRP A 21 10.85 20.29 -16.53
C TRP A 21 12.02 21.05 -17.19
N ARG A 22 13.16 21.16 -16.48
CA ARG A 22 14.37 21.86 -16.97
C ARG A 22 15.37 20.93 -17.65
N GLU A 23 15.14 19.62 -17.58
CA GLU A 23 16.05 18.62 -18.10
C GLU A 23 15.94 18.53 -19.63
N LYS A 24 17.09 18.42 -20.30
CA LYS A 24 17.20 18.30 -21.77
C LYS A 24 17.53 16.88 -22.19
N ASN A 25 17.98 16.03 -21.26
CA ASN A 25 18.24 14.63 -21.50
C ASN A 25 17.02 13.78 -21.13
N ASP A 26 16.40 13.16 -22.13
CA ASP A 26 15.22 12.31 -21.94
C ASP A 26 15.42 11.19 -20.91
N THR A 27 16.63 10.61 -20.82
CA THR A 27 16.91 9.53 -19.87
C THR A 27 16.86 10.02 -18.42
N ASN A 28 17.42 11.20 -18.15
CA ASN A 28 17.36 11.82 -16.82
C ASN A 28 15.94 12.28 -16.49
N ALA A 29 15.23 12.84 -17.47
CA ALA A 29 13.84 13.26 -17.31
C ALA A 29 12.96 12.07 -16.93
N ILE A 30 13.14 10.90 -17.57
CA ILE A 30 12.45 9.65 -17.23
C ILE A 30 12.77 9.20 -15.80
N ASP A 31 14.03 9.28 -15.36
CA ASP A 31 14.40 8.96 -13.97
C ASP A 31 13.70 9.88 -12.95
N TYR A 32 13.63 11.19 -13.23
CA TYR A 32 12.89 12.12 -12.38
C TYR A 32 11.39 11.86 -12.37
N LEU A 33 10.79 11.55 -13.53
CA LEU A 33 9.38 11.14 -13.62
C LEU A 33 9.10 9.87 -12.80
N SER A 34 10.02 8.91 -12.81
CA SER A 34 9.94 7.70 -11.97
C SER A 34 9.96 8.05 -10.47
N LYS A 35 10.84 8.97 -10.05
CA LYS A 35 10.89 9.46 -8.67
C LYS A 35 9.63 10.21 -8.26
N ILE A 36 9.08 11.04 -9.15
CA ILE A 36 7.77 11.70 -8.93
C ILE A 36 6.71 10.64 -8.69
N ASN A 37 6.59 9.65 -9.58
CA ASN A 37 5.60 8.58 -9.44
C ASN A 37 5.77 7.82 -8.12
N HIS A 38 7.01 7.52 -7.72
CA HIS A 38 7.28 6.89 -6.43
C HIS A 38 6.82 7.74 -5.25
N SER A 39 7.17 9.03 -5.21
CA SER A 39 6.75 9.95 -4.15
C SER A 39 5.24 10.20 -4.14
N SER A 40 4.57 10.24 -5.30
CA SER A 40 3.12 10.32 -5.43
C SER A 40 2.42 9.10 -4.84
N ASN A 41 2.94 7.90 -5.07
CA ASN A 41 2.40 6.68 -4.48
C ASN A 41 2.55 6.66 -2.95
N ILE A 42 3.69 7.13 -2.43
CA ILE A 42 3.87 7.31 -0.98
C ILE A 42 2.81 8.28 -0.45
N LEU A 43 2.68 9.46 -1.05
CA LEU A 43 1.72 10.49 -0.62
C LEU A 43 0.28 9.96 -0.64
N LEU A 44 -0.10 9.23 -1.70
CA LEU A 44 -1.42 8.62 -1.84
C LEU A 44 -1.72 7.65 -0.70
N ASN A 45 -0.77 6.79 -0.34
CA ASN A 45 -0.95 5.86 0.78
C ASN A 45 -1.16 6.60 2.10
N ILE A 46 -0.40 7.68 2.37
CA ILE A 46 -0.61 8.48 3.58
C ILE A 46 -2.00 9.13 3.56
N VAL A 47 -2.48 9.60 2.40
CA VAL A 47 -3.86 10.13 2.27
C VAL A 47 -4.90 9.04 2.59
N ILE A 48 -4.72 7.82 2.06
CA ILE A 48 -5.61 6.68 2.34
C ILE A 48 -5.62 6.38 3.85
N ASP A 49 -4.46 6.30 4.48
CA ASP A 49 -4.35 6.01 5.92
C ASP A 49 -5.09 7.04 6.79
N VAL A 50 -4.99 8.34 6.45
CA VAL A 50 -5.72 9.38 7.19
C VAL A 50 -7.23 9.32 6.94
N LEU A 51 -7.67 8.98 5.73
CA LEU A 51 -9.08 8.77 5.44
C LEU A 51 -9.63 7.58 6.24
N ASP A 52 -8.86 6.50 6.37
CA ASP A 52 -9.28 5.31 7.11
C ASP A 52 -9.34 5.59 8.62
N ILE A 53 -8.36 6.34 9.17
CA ILE A 53 -8.42 6.81 10.56
C ILE A 53 -9.65 7.70 10.79
N SER A 54 -9.94 8.61 9.85
CA SER A 54 -11.10 9.51 9.97
C SER A 54 -12.41 8.72 10.00
N LYS A 55 -12.56 7.71 9.14
CA LYS A 55 -13.71 6.79 9.14
C LYS A 55 -13.80 5.97 10.42
N MET A 56 -12.67 5.52 10.95
CA MET A 56 -12.62 4.80 12.23
C MET A 56 -13.16 5.67 13.36
N GLN A 57 -12.73 6.93 13.44
CA GLN A 57 -13.16 7.87 14.47
C GLN A 57 -14.64 8.27 14.31
N ALA A 58 -15.15 8.32 13.08
CA ALA A 58 -16.56 8.57 12.80
C ALA A 58 -17.46 7.33 12.97
N GLY A 59 -16.89 6.14 13.24
CA GLY A 59 -17.63 4.88 13.31
C GLY A 59 -18.18 4.40 11.96
N GLU A 60 -17.62 4.88 10.85
CA GLU A 60 -18.08 4.59 9.49
C GLU A 60 -17.43 3.34 8.86
N LEU A 61 -16.42 2.77 9.53
CA LEU A 61 -15.81 1.51 9.11
C LEU A 61 -16.80 0.36 9.29
N ASN A 62 -17.07 -0.37 8.21
CA ASN A 62 -17.85 -1.60 8.28
C ASN A 62 -16.88 -2.78 8.36
N LEU A 63 -17.14 -3.66 9.32
CA LEU A 63 -16.41 -4.90 9.47
C LEU A 63 -17.06 -5.92 8.55
N GLU A 64 -16.36 -6.30 7.49
CA GLU A 64 -16.82 -7.38 6.64
C GLU A 64 -16.48 -8.72 7.27
N ASN A 65 -17.50 -9.52 7.48
CA ASN A 65 -17.38 -10.87 7.98
C ASN A 65 -17.23 -11.81 6.78
N ARG A 66 -15.98 -12.23 6.48
CA ARG A 66 -15.69 -13.18 5.40
C ARG A 66 -14.92 -14.40 5.91
N SER A 67 -15.32 -15.57 5.45
CA SER A 67 -14.55 -16.80 5.65
C SER A 67 -13.27 -16.71 4.82
N PHE A 68 -12.14 -17.06 5.43
CA PHE A 68 -10.87 -17.20 4.72
C PHE A 68 -10.09 -18.43 5.22
N ASN A 69 -9.13 -18.86 4.41
CA ASN A 69 -8.17 -19.90 4.78
C ASN A 69 -6.84 -19.24 5.15
N PRO A 70 -6.45 -19.24 6.45
CA PRO A 70 -5.22 -18.61 6.89
C PRO A 70 -3.97 -19.14 6.20
N ALA A 71 -3.94 -20.43 5.82
CA ALA A 71 -2.80 -21.01 5.12
C ALA A 71 -2.64 -20.40 3.73
N ILE A 72 -3.73 -20.27 2.98
CA ILE A 72 -3.72 -19.69 1.61
C ILE A 72 -3.29 -18.21 1.67
N GLU A 73 -3.90 -17.43 2.58
CA GLU A 73 -3.54 -16.00 2.71
C GLU A 73 -2.10 -15.82 3.15
N THR A 74 -1.61 -16.67 4.06
CA THR A 74 -0.20 -16.62 4.51
C THR A 74 0.75 -16.90 3.35
N ILE A 75 0.47 -17.92 2.52
CA ILE A 75 1.28 -18.24 1.34
C ILE A 75 1.29 -17.06 0.35
N SER A 76 0.14 -16.47 0.06
CA SER A 76 0.02 -15.28 -0.82
C SER A 76 0.90 -14.12 -0.33
N VAL A 77 0.90 -13.84 0.97
CA VAL A 77 1.76 -12.80 1.57
C VAL A 77 3.24 -13.16 1.42
N ILE A 78 3.61 -14.42 1.66
CA ILE A 78 5.01 -14.89 1.52
C ILE A 78 5.46 -14.73 0.07
N GLU A 79 4.66 -15.13 -0.91
CA GLU A 79 4.94 -14.99 -2.34
C GLU A 79 5.18 -13.52 -2.71
N MET A 80 4.31 -12.61 -2.23
CA MET A 80 4.45 -11.17 -2.46
C MET A 80 5.75 -10.59 -1.86
N LEU A 81 6.22 -11.15 -0.76
CA LEU A 81 7.45 -10.70 -0.09
C LEU A 81 8.71 -11.37 -0.63
N ASN A 82 8.58 -12.51 -1.31
CA ASN A 82 9.69 -13.36 -1.70
C ASN A 82 10.68 -12.63 -2.63
N GLU A 83 10.18 -11.87 -3.60
CA GLU A 83 11.03 -11.06 -4.49
C GLU A 83 11.90 -10.05 -3.73
N LYS A 84 11.34 -9.42 -2.69
CA LYS A 84 12.06 -8.45 -1.85
C LYS A 84 13.06 -9.14 -0.92
N ALA A 85 12.72 -10.32 -0.41
CA ALA A 85 13.56 -11.11 0.47
C ALA A 85 14.78 -11.68 -0.28
N LEU A 86 14.58 -12.22 -1.49
CA LEU A 86 15.65 -12.73 -2.35
C LEU A 86 16.68 -11.65 -2.68
N LYS A 87 16.23 -10.44 -3.04
CA LYS A 87 17.12 -9.29 -3.29
C LYS A 87 18.00 -8.93 -2.09
N LYS A 88 17.57 -9.29 -0.88
CA LYS A 88 18.28 -9.03 0.38
C LYS A 88 18.95 -10.28 0.96
N SER A 89 18.92 -11.42 0.26
CA SER A 89 19.41 -12.72 0.75
C SER A 89 18.79 -13.13 2.10
N ILE A 90 17.51 -12.81 2.30
CA ILE A 90 16.74 -13.17 3.49
C ILE A 90 15.88 -14.39 3.16
N LEU A 91 15.85 -15.37 4.07
CA LEU A 91 14.95 -16.51 3.98
C LEU A 91 13.67 -16.23 4.78
N ILE A 92 12.52 -16.49 4.16
CA ILE A 92 11.22 -16.49 4.82
C ILE A 92 10.85 -17.95 5.08
N ASN A 93 10.58 -18.29 6.34
CA ASN A 93 10.13 -19.63 6.73
C ASN A 93 8.71 -19.52 7.28
N GLU A 94 7.78 -20.28 6.73
CA GLU A 94 6.46 -20.49 7.31
C GLU A 94 6.45 -21.68 8.28
N ASN A 95 5.74 -21.52 9.39
CA ASN A 95 5.38 -22.62 10.28
C ASN A 95 3.88 -22.51 10.59
N LEU A 96 3.08 -23.19 9.77
CA LEU A 96 1.64 -23.27 9.92
C LEU A 96 1.27 -24.61 10.57
N SER A 97 0.51 -24.55 11.66
CA SER A 97 -0.01 -25.76 12.30
C SER A 97 -0.96 -26.50 11.35
N SER A 98 -0.78 -27.81 11.22
CA SER A 98 -1.66 -28.69 10.42
C SER A 98 -3.10 -28.74 10.95
N ASN A 99 -3.35 -28.25 12.17
CA ASN A 99 -4.68 -28.17 12.77
C ASN A 99 -5.34 -26.78 12.64
N LEU A 100 -4.79 -25.90 11.80
CA LEU A 100 -5.44 -24.64 11.45
C LEU A 100 -6.75 -24.94 10.71
N LYS A 101 -7.86 -24.76 11.41
CA LYS A 101 -9.19 -24.94 10.82
C LYS A 101 -9.46 -23.87 9.76
N ASN A 102 -10.05 -24.27 8.64
CA ASN A 102 -10.67 -23.34 7.70
C ASN A 102 -11.95 -22.80 8.33
N GLY A 103 -12.15 -21.48 8.35
CA GLY A 103 -13.35 -20.87 8.94
C GLY A 103 -13.11 -19.67 9.86
N TRP A 104 -11.91 -19.10 9.87
CA TRP A 104 -11.67 -17.85 10.59
C TRP A 104 -12.30 -16.68 9.83
N LEU A 105 -12.62 -15.64 10.58
CA LEU A 105 -13.16 -14.39 10.05
C LEU A 105 -12.04 -13.37 10.00
N VAL A 106 -11.70 -12.88 8.80
CA VAL A 106 -10.89 -11.66 8.67
C VAL A 106 -11.85 -10.49 8.72
N MET A 107 -11.45 -9.50 9.52
CA MET A 107 -12.04 -8.19 9.55
C MET A 107 -11.32 -7.32 8.51
N THR A 108 -11.86 -7.19 7.30
CA THR A 108 -11.31 -6.28 6.28
C THR A 108 -11.91 -4.88 6.44
N LEU A 109 -11.07 -3.85 6.32
CA LEU A 109 -11.50 -2.46 6.25
C LEU A 109 -12.07 -2.21 4.84
N GLY A 110 -13.40 -2.23 4.71
CA GLY A 110 -14.11 -2.00 3.45
C GLY A 110 -14.60 -0.56 3.33
N LEU A 111 -14.47 0.01 2.13
CA LEU A 111 -15.11 1.28 1.77
C LEU A 111 -16.61 1.05 1.55
N LYS A 112 -17.46 1.81 2.24
CA LYS A 112 -18.89 1.84 1.90
C LYS A 112 -19.04 2.48 0.50
N ASN A 113 -19.56 1.72 -0.46
CA ASN A 113 -19.97 2.15 -1.81
C ASN A 113 -18.89 2.37 -2.87
N ILE A 114 -18.18 1.33 -3.32
CA ILE A 114 -17.61 1.35 -4.70
C ILE A 114 -18.65 0.89 -5.74
N ASP A 115 -19.70 0.19 -5.34
CA ASP A 115 -20.77 -0.27 -6.25
C ASP A 115 -21.74 0.83 -6.72
N LYS A 116 -21.55 2.10 -6.32
CA LYS A 116 -22.39 3.23 -6.77
C LYS A 116 -21.72 4.20 -7.75
N LEU A 117 -20.49 3.92 -8.20
CA LEU A 117 -19.79 4.73 -9.21
C LEU A 117 -19.57 4.00 -10.55
N THR A 118 -20.21 2.85 -10.75
CA THR A 118 -20.25 2.11 -12.02
C THR A 118 -21.69 1.78 -12.48
N GLN A 119 -22.65 2.63 -12.13
CA GLN A 119 -23.95 2.75 -12.81
C GLN A 119 -24.22 4.20 -13.20
#